data_AF-A0A5P0YWZ0-F1
#
_entry.id   AF-A0A5P0YWZ0-F1
#
_cell.length_a   1.000
_cell.length_b   1.000
_cell.length_c   1.000
_cell.angle_alpha   90.00
_cell.angle_beta   90.00
_cell.angle_gamma   90.00
#
_symmetry.space_group_name_H-M   'P 1'
#
loop_
_entity.id
_entity.type
_entity.pdbx_description
1 polymer ?
#
loop_
_entity_poly.entity_id
_entity_poly.type
_entity_poly.pdbx_seq_one_letter_code
_entity_poly.pdbx_strand_id
1 'polypeptide(L)'
;MSVSHRLPDTVATHIGADGPDGFMTPGGALGFTLGILALNAAVFGYTAWQRAGTTRSVRASTVGSWAIAGLVGYLSIALLIANVDVSVPQLVDFPLALHLPAAAVVGAICSGVGAALTWRI
;
A
#
# COMPACT_ATOMS: atom_id res chain seq x y z
N MET A 1 15.92 -10.54 15.91
CA MET A 1 14.58 -11.17 16.02
C MET A 1 13.72 -10.69 14.87
N SER A 2 13.01 -11.61 14.19
CA SER A 2 12.07 -11.25 13.11
C SER A 2 10.81 -10.62 13.68
N VAL A 3 10.25 -9.59 13.00
CA VAL A 3 9.00 -8.91 13.38
C VAL A 3 7.83 -9.89 13.47
N SER A 4 7.86 -10.97 12.68
CA SER A 4 6.82 -12.01 12.66
C SER A 4 6.53 -12.65 14.03
N HIS A 5 7.52 -12.77 14.91
CA HIS A 5 7.34 -13.36 16.25
C HIS A 5 6.68 -12.41 17.26
N ARG A 6 6.54 -11.14 16.90
CA ARG A 6 5.97 -10.08 17.75
C ARG A 6 4.57 -9.66 17.31
N LEU A 7 4.07 -10.26 16.23
CA LEU A 7 2.72 -10.00 15.76
C LEU A 7 1.73 -10.89 16.53
N PRO A 8 0.59 -10.33 16.96
CA PRO A 8 -0.51 -11.13 17.50
C PRO A 8 -1.10 -12.08 16.44
N ASP A 9 -1.87 -13.08 16.87
CA ASP A 9 -2.52 -14.05 15.99
C ASP A 9 -3.44 -13.39 14.96
N THR A 10 -3.99 -12.22 15.31
CA THR A 10 -4.83 -11.40 14.45
C THR A 10 -4.35 -9.95 14.53
N VAL A 11 -4.33 -9.23 13.41
CA VAL A 11 -3.92 -7.83 13.29
C VAL A 11 -5.06 -6.98 12.76
N ALA A 12 -5.12 -5.72 13.19
CA ALA A 12 -5.96 -4.70 12.58
C ALA A 12 -5.49 -4.42 11.14
N THR A 13 -6.42 -4.46 10.18
CA THR A 13 -6.16 -4.25 8.74
C THR A 13 -6.96 -3.09 8.14
N HIS A 14 -7.95 -2.58 8.86
CA HIS A 14 -8.76 -1.43 8.47
C HIS A 14 -9.02 -0.55 9.69
N ILE A 15 -8.98 0.77 9.49
CA ILE A 15 -9.20 1.77 10.53
C ILE A 15 -10.35 2.65 10.03
N GLY A 16 -11.53 2.46 10.62
CA GLY A 16 -12.73 3.25 10.37
C GLY A 16 -12.76 4.53 11.20
N ALA A 17 -13.89 5.24 11.15
CA ALA A 17 -14.08 6.51 11.88
C ALA A 17 -14.02 6.34 13.41
N ASP A 18 -14.41 5.16 13.91
CA ASP A 18 -14.46 4.84 15.34
C ASP A 18 -13.26 4.00 15.82
N GLY A 19 -12.25 3.79 14.97
CA GLY A 19 -11.06 2.98 15.26
C GLY A 19 -10.95 1.71 14.41
N PRO A 20 -10.13 0.72 14.82
CA PRO A 20 -9.98 -0.54 14.10
C PRO A 20 -11.29 -1.32 13.98
N ASP A 21 -11.70 -1.63 12.76
CA ASP A 21 -12.98 -2.29 12.43
C ASP A 21 -12.81 -3.50 11.48
N GLY A 22 -11.59 -3.76 11.02
CA GLY A 22 -11.23 -4.93 10.20
C GLY A 22 -10.03 -5.66 10.76
N PHE A 23 -10.11 -6.99 10.79
CA PHE A 23 -9.10 -7.86 11.40
C PHE A 23 -8.78 -9.07 10.52
N MET A 24 -7.52 -9.42 10.40
CA MET A 24 -7.07 -10.62 9.66
C MET A 24 -5.87 -11.25 10.35
N THR A 25 -5.53 -12.49 10.01
CA THR A 25 -4.23 -13.06 10.37
C THR A 25 -3.10 -12.26 9.69
N PRO A 26 -1.87 -12.21 10.24
CA PRO A 26 -0.75 -11.54 9.58
C PRO A 26 -0.52 -12.01 8.13
N GLY A 27 -0.64 -13.32 7.89
CA GLY A 27 -0.55 -13.90 6.54
C GLY A 27 -1.71 -13.47 5.63
N GLY A 28 -2.93 -13.38 6.18
CA GLY A 28 -4.10 -12.85 5.46
C GLY A 28 -3.94 -11.38 5.08
N ALA A 29 -3.44 -10.54 5.98
CA ALA A 29 -3.17 -9.12 5.72
C ALA A 29 -2.12 -8.93 4.61
N LEU A 30 -1.05 -9.74 4.63
CA LEU A 30 -0.04 -9.74 3.57
C LEU A 30 -0.65 -10.19 2.23
N GLY A 31 -1.41 -11.28 2.22
CA GLY A 31 -2.08 -11.79 1.03
C GLY A 31 -3.05 -10.76 0.43
N PHE A 32 -3.81 -10.06 1.27
CA PHE A 32 -4.71 -8.99 0.86
C PHE A 32 -3.95 -7.81 0.22
N THR A 33 -2.86 -7.37 0.85
CA THR A 33 -1.99 -6.29 0.33
C THR A 33 -1.42 -6.65 -1.04
N LEU A 34 -0.90 -7.88 -1.18
CA LEU A 34 -0.40 -8.39 -2.46
C LEU A 34 -1.50 -8.46 -3.52
N GLY A 35 -2.73 -8.84 -3.12
CA GLY A 35 -3.91 -8.82 -3.99
C GLY A 35 -4.24 -7.42 -4.52
N ILE A 36 -4.21 -6.39 -3.67
CA ILE A 36 -4.40 -4.99 -4.08
C ILE A 36 -3.32 -4.56 -5.07
N LEU A 37 -2.06 -4.87 -4.78
CA LEU A 37 -0.94 -4.51 -5.67
C LEU A 37 -1.02 -5.25 -7.02
N ALA A 38 -1.44 -6.51 -7.03
CA ALA A 38 -1.66 -7.28 -8.24
C ALA A 38 -2.82 -6.70 -9.07
N LEU A 39 -3.92 -6.31 -8.43
CA LEU A 39 -5.05 -5.63 -9.09
C LEU A 39 -4.61 -4.29 -9.68
N ASN A 40 -3.85 -3.49 -8.92
CA ASN A 40 -3.25 -2.25 -9.41
C ASN A 40 -2.38 -2.50 -10.66
N ALA A 41 -1.50 -3.50 -10.60
CA ALA A 41 -0.68 -3.89 -11.75
C ALA A 41 -1.52 -4.35 -12.95
N ALA A 42 -2.61 -5.08 -12.73
CA ALA A 42 -3.51 -5.51 -13.80
C ALA A 42 -4.22 -4.32 -14.45
N VAL A 43 -4.81 -3.42 -13.66
CA VAL A 43 -5.56 -2.25 -14.16
C VAL A 43 -4.64 -1.30 -14.96
N PHE A 44 -3.51 -0.90 -14.38
CA PHE A 44 -2.60 0.04 -15.03
C PHE A 44 -1.67 -0.62 -16.06
N GLY A 45 -1.31 -1.89 -15.88
CA GLY A 45 -0.49 -2.65 -16.82
C GLY A 45 -1.26 -3.07 -18.06
N TYR A 46 -2.53 -3.47 -17.94
CA TYR A 46 -3.36 -3.84 -19.09
C TYR A 46 -3.60 -2.66 -20.03
N THR A 47 -3.89 -1.49 -19.48
CA THR A 47 -4.07 -0.25 -20.25
C THR A 47 -2.79 0.15 -20.99
N ALA A 48 -1.62 -0.02 -20.37
CA ALA A 48 -0.32 0.18 -21.02
C ALA A 48 -0.04 -0.88 -22.12
N TRP A 49 -0.36 -2.15 -21.86
CA TRP A 49 -0.08 -3.27 -22.77
C TRP A 49 -0.91 -3.23 -24.06
N GLN A 50 -2.19 -2.88 -23.95
CA GLN A 50 -3.09 -2.70 -25.10
C GLN A 50 -2.60 -1.64 -26.09
N ARG A 51 -1.58 -0.82 -25.73
CA ARG A 51 -1.21 0.42 -26.44
C ARG A 51 -2.43 1.31 -26.72
N ALA A 52 -3.50 1.14 -25.95
CA ALA A 52 -4.73 1.90 -26.04
C ALA A 52 -4.49 3.24 -25.36
N GLY A 53 -3.79 4.14 -26.04
CA GLY A 53 -3.49 5.46 -25.51
C GLY A 53 -2.28 6.11 -26.16
N THR A 54 -2.15 7.41 -25.91
CA THR A 54 -0.95 8.16 -26.28
C THR A 54 0.22 7.79 -25.37
N THR A 55 1.46 8.01 -25.80
CA THR A 55 2.66 7.87 -24.94
C THR A 55 2.52 8.65 -23.63
N ARG A 56 1.85 9.81 -23.68
CA ARG A 56 1.52 10.61 -22.49
C ARG A 56 0.60 9.86 -21.53
N SER A 57 -0.42 9.17 -22.05
CA SER A 57 -1.34 8.35 -21.25
C SER A 57 -0.61 7.21 -20.56
N VAL A 58 0.24 6.46 -21.29
CA VAL A 58 1.02 5.35 -20.73
C VAL A 58 1.97 5.83 -19.64
N ARG A 59 2.68 6.96 -19.86
CA ARG A 59 3.54 7.58 -18.85
C ARG A 59 2.75 7.97 -17.60
N ALA A 60 1.60 8.62 -17.76
CA ALA A 60 0.75 9.02 -16.64
C ALA A 60 0.23 7.81 -15.85
N SER A 61 -0.25 6.76 -16.53
CA SER A 61 -0.71 5.52 -15.91
C SER A 61 0.40 4.82 -15.12
N THR A 62 1.61 4.74 -15.68
CA THR A 62 2.75 4.14 -14.97
C THR A 62 3.14 4.96 -13.74
N VAL A 63 3.27 6.28 -13.88
CA VAL A 63 3.57 7.18 -12.75
C VAL A 63 2.53 7.03 -11.65
N GLY A 64 1.24 7.05 -12.00
CA GLY A 64 0.14 6.86 -11.06
C GLY A 64 0.15 5.49 -10.37
N SER A 65 0.42 4.42 -11.11
CA SER A 65 0.54 3.06 -10.56
C SER A 65 1.65 2.97 -9.52
N TRP A 66 2.82 3.56 -9.80
CA TRP A 66 3.92 3.62 -8.84
C TRP A 66 3.58 4.47 -7.61
N ALA A 67 2.84 5.57 -7.78
CA ALA A 67 2.35 6.39 -6.68
C ALA A 67 1.48 5.58 -5.71
N ILE A 68 0.49 4.87 -6.26
CA ILE A 68 -0.45 4.04 -5.51
C ILE A 68 0.29 2.90 -4.82
N ALA A 69 1.21 2.23 -5.51
CA ALA A 69 2.00 1.14 -4.93
C ALA A 69 2.84 1.61 -3.73
N GLY A 70 3.49 2.77 -3.83
CA GLY A 70 4.27 3.35 -2.73
C GLY A 70 3.39 3.73 -1.54
N LEU A 71 2.25 4.37 -1.80
CA LEU A 71 1.27 4.76 -0.77
C LEU A 71 0.72 3.54 -0.03
N VAL A 72 0.22 2.55 -0.77
CA VAL A 72 -0.36 1.32 -0.20
C VAL A 72 0.71 0.52 0.54
N GLY A 73 1.91 0.40 -0.04
CA GLY A 73 3.03 -0.29 0.59
C GLY A 73 3.42 0.31 1.93
N TYR A 74 3.54 1.65 1.99
CA TYR A 74 3.83 2.35 3.24
C TYR A 74 2.74 2.12 4.28
N LEU A 75 1.47 2.35 3.95
CA LEU A 75 0.36 2.22 4.90
C LEU A 75 0.24 0.80 5.44
N SER A 76 0.42 -0.20 4.59
CA SER A 76 0.36 -1.61 4.98
C SER A 76 1.47 -1.98 5.96
N ILE A 77 2.70 -1.52 5.69
CA ILE A 77 3.85 -1.75 6.58
C ILE A 77 3.66 -1.00 7.90
N ALA A 78 3.27 0.28 7.85
CA ALA A 78 3.07 1.10 9.03
C ALA A 78 1.98 0.52 9.95
N LEU A 79 0.87 0.06 9.37
CA LEU A 79 -0.22 -0.57 10.12
C LEU A 79 0.22 -1.90 10.74
N LEU A 80 0.99 -2.74 10.02
CA LEU A 80 1.56 -3.95 10.59
C LEU A 80 2.51 -3.65 11.75
N ILE A 81 3.33 -2.60 11.64
CA ILE A 81 4.22 -2.16 12.73
C ILE A 81 3.41 -1.68 13.93
N ALA A 82 2.29 -0.98 13.72
CA ALA A 82 1.42 -0.52 14.81
C ALA A 82 0.75 -1.68 15.57
N ASN A 83 0.65 -2.86 14.97
CA ASN A 83 0.14 -4.07 15.62
C ASN A 83 1.21 -4.83 16.44
N VAL A 84 2.49 -4.47 16.30
CA VAL A 84 3.59 -5.17 16.98
C VAL A 84 3.47 -5.00 18.49
N ASP A 85 3.56 -6.10 19.22
CA ASP A 85 3.41 -6.19 20.68
C ASP A 85 2.05 -5.72 21.23
N VAL A 86 1.04 -5.50 20.37
CA VAL A 86 -0.33 -5.21 20.80
C VAL A 86 -1.07 -6.53 21.03
N SER A 87 -1.43 -6.81 22.28
CA SER A 87 -2.13 -8.04 22.66
C SER A 87 -3.60 -8.08 22.25
N VAL A 88 -4.21 -6.91 22.05
CA VAL A 88 -5.63 -6.74 21.69
C VAL A 88 -5.72 -5.83 20.46
N PRO A 89 -5.98 -6.35 19.25
CA PRO A 89 -5.93 -5.59 18.00
C PRO A 89 -6.87 -4.38 17.94
N GLN A 90 -7.94 -4.37 18.74
CA GLN A 90 -8.87 -3.25 18.87
C GLN A 90 -8.23 -2.01 19.51
N LEU A 91 -7.10 -2.19 20.21
CA LEU A 91 -6.36 -1.12 20.88
C LEU A 91 -5.25 -0.52 19.98
N VAL A 92 -5.15 -0.96 18.73
CA VAL A 92 -4.17 -0.39 17.79
C VAL A 92 -4.51 1.07 17.56
N ASP A 93 -3.61 1.95 18.01
CA ASP A 93 -3.65 3.37 17.70
C ASP A 93 -2.88 3.62 16.40
N PHE A 94 -3.62 4.02 15.35
CA PHE A 94 -3.05 4.32 14.04
C PHE A 94 -3.55 5.70 13.58
N PRO A 95 -2.87 6.79 13.97
CA PRO A 95 -3.29 8.15 13.67
C PRO A 95 -3.16 8.43 12.17
N LEU A 96 -4.23 8.22 11.40
CA LEU A 96 -4.26 8.41 9.94
C LEU A 96 -3.81 9.81 9.53
N ALA A 97 -4.09 10.83 10.34
CA ALA A 97 -3.65 12.20 10.10
C ALA A 97 -2.11 12.35 10.02
N LEU A 98 -1.35 11.49 10.70
CA LEU A 98 0.12 11.45 10.62
C LEU A 98 0.61 10.57 9.47
N HIS A 99 -0.05 9.43 9.24
CA HIS A 99 0.38 8.47 8.23
C HIS A 99 0.00 8.85 6.80
N LEU A 100 -1.10 9.59 6.58
CA LEU A 100 -1.51 10.03 5.24
C LEU A 100 -0.49 10.96 4.56
N PRO A 101 0.04 12.02 5.22
CA PRO A 101 1.12 12.83 4.64
C PRO A 101 2.39 12.02 4.35
N ALA A 102 2.79 11.13 5.26
CA ALA A 102 3.96 10.28 5.06
C ALA A 102 3.76 9.32 3.87
N ALA A 103 2.58 8.70 3.76
CA ALA A 103 2.22 7.85 2.64
C ALA A 103 2.22 8.62 1.31
N ALA A 104 1.75 9.88 1.31
CA ALA A 104 1.80 10.75 0.14
C ALA A 104 3.24 11.06 -0.29
N VAL A 105 4.15 11.30 0.66
CA VAL A 105 5.59 11.49 0.36
C VAL A 105 6.20 10.22 -0.23
N VAL A 106 5.92 9.04 0.34
CA VAL A 106 6.42 7.77 -0.22
C VAL A 106 5.84 7.52 -1.61
N GLY A 107 4.54 7.77 -1.81
CA GLY A 107 3.90 7.72 -3.12
C GLY A 107 4.57 8.66 -4.13
N ALA A 108 4.90 9.89 -3.73
CA ALA A 108 5.60 10.85 -4.59
C ALA A 108 7.01 10.37 -4.96
N ILE A 109 7.75 9.78 -4.02
CA ILE A 109 9.08 9.19 -4.29
C ILE A 109 8.95 8.04 -5.30
N CYS A 110 8.01 7.11 -5.09
CA CYS A 110 7.76 6.00 -6.00
C CYS A 110 7.30 6.49 -7.37
N SER A 111 6.49 7.54 -7.44
CA SER A 111 6.10 8.19 -8.70
C SER A 111 7.32 8.65 -9.51
N GLY A 112 8.35 9.17 -8.83
CA GLY A 112 9.62 9.54 -9.45
C GLY A 112 10.33 8.36 -10.12
N VAL A 113 10.26 7.17 -9.52
CA VAL A 113 10.76 5.93 -10.13
C VAL A 113 9.97 5.58 -11.39
N GLY A 114 8.64 5.63 -11.33
CA GLY A 114 7.78 5.42 -12.50
C GLY A 114 8.05 6.41 -13.63
N ALA A 115 8.28 7.69 -13.29
CA ALA A 115 8.63 8.72 -14.26
C ALA A 115 10.00 8.44 -14.90
N ALA A 116 11.02 8.12 -14.10
CA ALA A 116 12.36 7.78 -14.57
C ALA A 116 12.36 6.57 -15.53
N LEU A 117 11.59 5.53 -15.22
CA LEU A 117 11.49 4.33 -16.05
C LEU A 117 10.79 4.59 -17.39
N THR A 118 9.81 5.50 -17.42
CA THR A 118 9.01 5.76 -18.62
C THR A 118 9.52 6.91 -19.48
N TRP A 119 10.43 7.74 -18.97
CA TRP A 119 11.12 8.76 -19.77
C TRP A 119 12.03 8.16 -20.86
N ARG A 120 12.37 6.87 -20.74
CA ARG A 120 13.21 6.15 -21.72
C ARG A 120 12.41 5.45 -22.83
N ILE A 121 11.07 5.53 -22.78
CA ILE A 121 10.13 4.92 -23.74
C ILE A 121 9.55 6.02 -24.62
#